data_AF-A0A2V7J6C7-F1
#
_entry.id   AF-A0A2V7J6C7-F1
#
_cell.length_a   1.000
_cell.length_b   1.000
_cell.length_c   1.000
_cell.angle_alpha   90.00
_cell.angle_beta   90.00
_cell.angle_gamma   90.00
#
_symmetry.space_group_name_H-M   'P 1'
#
loop_
_entity.id
_entity.type
_entity.pdbx_description
1 polymer ?
#
loop_
_entity_poly.entity_id
_entity_poly.type
_entity_poly.pdbx_seq_one_letter_code
_entity_poly.pdbx_strand_id
1 'polypeptide(L)'
;MASMRARLERRLGFEWKQMDVPRFAPAMRIPLLVIHDREDREVRWDDGAAITAAWPGAQLVTTTGLGHHRIVSDGAVIRQVLAFLK
;
A
#
# COMPACT_ATOMS: atom_id res chain seq x y z
N MET A 1 -5.04 1.11 21.86
CA MET A 1 -4.54 0.52 20.60
C MET A 1 -3.88 -0.85 20.77
N ALA A 2 -2.91 -1.03 21.69
CA ALA A 2 -2.25 -2.33 21.92
C ALA A 2 -3.21 -3.49 22.27
N SER A 3 -4.31 -3.20 22.99
CA SER A 3 -5.28 -4.20 23.43
C SER A 3 -6.16 -4.78 22.31
N MET A 4 -6.48 -3.99 21.27
CA MET A 4 -7.27 -4.45 20.12
C MET A 4 -6.44 -5.38 19.23
N ARG A 5 -5.19 -4.98 18.97
CA ARG A 5 -4.21 -5.74 18.18
C ARG A 5 -3.97 -7.12 18.77
N ALA A 6 -3.60 -7.19 20.05
CA ALA A 6 -3.37 -8.45 20.75
C ALA A 6 -4.61 -9.36 20.84
N ARG A 7 -5.83 -8.78 20.84
CA ARG A 7 -7.08 -9.55 20.79
C ARG A 7 -7.32 -10.17 19.42
N LEU A 8 -7.06 -9.43 18.35
CA LEU A 8 -7.22 -9.89 16.97
C LEU A 8 -6.18 -10.95 16.61
N GLU A 9 -4.92 -10.76 16.99
CA GLU A 9 -3.84 -11.74 16.77
C GLU A 9 -4.21 -13.11 17.38
N ARG A 10 -4.66 -13.12 18.65
CA ARG A 10 -5.10 -14.35 19.33
C ARG A 10 -6.32 -15.00 18.70
N ARG A 11 -7.25 -14.20 18.14
CA ARG A 11 -8.50 -14.70 17.57
C ARG A 11 -8.35 -15.17 16.12
N LEU A 12 -7.46 -14.57 15.36
CA LEU A 12 -7.28 -14.80 13.93
C LEU A 12 -6.02 -15.63 13.62
N GLY A 13 -5.18 -15.91 14.62
CA GLY A 13 -4.04 -16.83 14.49
C GLY A 13 -2.86 -16.27 13.70
N PHE A 14 -2.72 -14.94 13.60
CA PHE A 14 -1.57 -14.28 12.97
C PHE A 14 -0.93 -13.28 13.94
N GLU A 15 0.38 -13.04 13.81
CA GLU A 15 1.04 -11.91 14.44
C GLU A 15 0.95 -10.69 13.54
N TRP A 16 0.69 -9.51 14.08
CA TRP A 16 0.63 -8.28 13.30
C TRP A 16 1.94 -8.02 12.55
N LYS A 17 3.08 -8.47 13.11
CA LYS A 17 4.40 -8.41 12.47
C LYS A 17 4.52 -9.27 11.20
N GLN A 18 3.56 -10.17 10.94
CA GLN A 18 3.50 -10.97 9.71
C GLN A 18 2.77 -10.23 8.58
N MET A 19 1.97 -9.21 8.88
CA MET A 19 1.32 -8.37 7.87
C MET A 19 2.15 -7.11 7.62
N ASP A 20 3.44 -7.32 7.35
CA ASP A 20 4.40 -6.29 7.01
C ASP A 20 4.85 -6.52 5.57
N VAL A 21 4.24 -5.78 4.63
CA VAL A 21 4.45 -5.98 3.19
C VAL A 21 5.93 -5.86 2.80
N PRO A 22 6.68 -4.83 3.23
CA PRO A 22 8.12 -4.75 3.01
C PRO A 22 8.92 -6.01 3.40
N ARG A 23 8.47 -6.78 4.39
CA ARG A 23 9.19 -7.98 4.86
C ARG A 23 9.20 -9.11 3.83
N PHE A 24 8.11 -9.29 3.07
CA PHE A 24 8.02 -10.34 2.05
C PHE A 24 8.16 -9.82 0.62
N ALA A 25 8.11 -8.49 0.42
CA ALA A 25 8.27 -7.84 -0.88
C ALA A 25 9.52 -8.29 -1.68
N PRO A 26 10.70 -8.53 -1.08
CA PRO A 26 11.90 -8.94 -1.83
C PRO A 26 11.75 -10.30 -2.55
N ALA A 27 10.87 -11.18 -2.05
CA ALA A 27 10.60 -12.48 -2.65
C ALA A 27 9.59 -12.40 -3.81
N MET A 28 8.90 -11.26 -3.98
CA MET A 28 7.88 -11.10 -4.98
C MET A 28 8.47 -10.92 -6.37
N ARG A 29 7.77 -11.44 -7.37
CA ARG A 29 8.18 -11.41 -8.79
C ARG A 29 7.11 -10.87 -9.73
N ILE A 30 5.88 -10.70 -9.23
CA ILE A 30 4.81 -10.10 -10.01
C ILE A 30 5.00 -8.58 -10.08
N PRO A 31 4.65 -7.93 -11.20
CA PRO A 31 4.63 -6.48 -11.29
C PRO A 31 3.74 -5.87 -10.21
N LEU A 32 4.18 -4.75 -9.62
CA LEU A 32 3.41 -4.01 -8.63
C LEU A 32 3.35 -2.53 -9.02
N LEU A 33 2.14 -1.97 -9.00
CA LEU A 33 1.90 -0.53 -9.04
C LEU A 33 1.33 -0.09 -7.70
N VAL A 34 2.02 0.82 -7.03
CA VAL A 34 1.52 1.54 -5.85
C VAL A 34 1.14 2.95 -6.29
N ILE A 35 -0.08 3.37 -5.98
CA ILE A 35 -0.54 4.75 -6.16
C ILE A 35 -0.91 5.28 -4.78
N HIS A 36 -0.25 6.34 -4.32
CA HIS A 36 -0.44 6.88 -2.97
C HIS A 36 -0.50 8.40 -3.00
N ASP A 37 -1.50 8.96 -2.34
CA ASP A 37 -1.59 10.40 -2.14
C ASP A 37 -0.62 10.89 -1.07
N ARG A 38 0.13 11.96 -1.38
CA ARG A 38 1.09 12.57 -0.47
C ARG A 38 0.44 13.15 0.79
N GLU A 39 -0.84 13.51 0.72
CA GLU A 39 -1.59 14.15 1.81
C GLU A 39 -2.61 13.19 2.45
N ASP A 40 -2.47 11.88 2.23
CA ASP A 40 -3.26 10.87 2.92
C ASP A 40 -3.08 11.01 4.45
N ARG A 41 -4.22 11.18 5.15
CA ARG A 41 -4.28 11.39 6.60
C ARG A 41 -4.52 10.12 7.39
N GLU A 42 -4.84 9.02 6.71
CA GLU A 42 -5.12 7.71 7.33
C GLU A 42 -3.91 6.79 7.24
N VAL A 43 -3.24 6.78 6.08
CA VAL A 43 -2.03 5.97 5.84
C VAL A 43 -0.92 6.88 5.35
N ARG A 44 0.25 6.80 6.00
CA ARG A 44 1.39 7.65 5.64
C ARG A 44 1.89 7.27 4.26
N TRP A 45 2.17 8.26 3.42
CA TRP A 45 2.79 8.06 2.11
C TRP A 45 4.07 7.21 2.18
N ASP A 46 4.84 7.35 3.26
CA ASP A 46 6.07 6.58 3.51
C ASP A 46 5.83 5.05 3.50
N ASP A 47 4.64 4.59 3.88
CA ASP A 47 4.30 3.16 3.89
C ASP A 47 4.23 2.62 2.45
N GLY A 48 3.61 3.36 1.54
CA GLY A 48 3.60 3.02 0.10
C GLY A 48 5.01 3.08 -0.50
N ALA A 49 5.80 4.09 -0.15
CA ALA A 49 7.18 4.21 -0.60
C ALA A 49 8.07 3.06 -0.09
N ALA A 50 7.90 2.63 1.15
CA ALA A 50 8.63 1.50 1.72
C ALA A 50 8.31 0.18 1.01
N ILE A 51 7.04 -0.04 0.63
CA ILE A 51 6.63 -1.20 -0.17
C ILE A 51 7.33 -1.18 -1.52
N THR A 52 7.25 -0.07 -2.25
CA THR A 52 7.88 0.04 -3.59
C THR A 52 9.39 -0.14 -3.52
N ALA A 53 10.06 0.42 -2.50
CA ALA A 53 11.50 0.27 -2.33
C ALA A 53 11.94 -1.18 -2.09
N ALA A 54 11.12 -1.99 -1.44
CA ALA A 54 11.42 -3.38 -1.13
C ALA A 54 10.96 -4.38 -2.21
N TRP A 55 10.10 -3.96 -3.14
CA TRP A 55 9.48 -4.83 -4.14
C TRP A 55 10.18 -4.74 -5.51
N PRO A 56 10.77 -5.83 -6.03
CA PRO A 56 11.47 -5.80 -7.31
C PRO A 56 10.58 -5.37 -8.48
N GLY A 57 10.97 -4.31 -9.17
CA GLY A 57 10.25 -3.80 -10.34
C GLY A 57 8.94 -3.07 -10.02
N ALA A 58 8.69 -2.72 -8.75
CA ALA A 58 7.52 -1.94 -8.40
C ALA A 58 7.61 -0.49 -8.90
N GLN A 59 6.44 0.07 -9.21
CA GLN A 59 6.27 1.48 -9.59
C GLN A 59 5.52 2.21 -8.47
N LEU A 60 5.94 3.44 -8.17
CA LEU A 60 5.22 4.34 -7.28
C LEU A 60 4.74 5.57 -8.05
N VAL A 61 3.43 5.80 -8.02
CA VAL A 61 2.81 7.02 -8.50
C VAL A 61 2.31 7.82 -7.30
N THR A 62 2.84 9.02 -7.15
CA THR A 62 2.41 9.92 -6.07
C THR A 62 1.36 10.89 -6.58
N THR A 63 0.21 10.94 -5.93
CA THR A 63 -0.79 12.00 -6.13
C THR A 63 -0.71 13.03 -5.02
N THR A 64 -1.42 14.16 -5.15
CA THR A 64 -1.49 15.17 -4.09
C THR A 64 -2.91 15.73 -4.01
N GLY A 65 -3.47 15.82 -2.80
CA GLY A 65 -4.78 16.40 -2.55
C GLY A 65 -5.97 15.46 -2.75
N LEU A 66 -5.76 14.23 -3.24
CA LEU A 66 -6.84 13.24 -3.37
C LEU A 66 -7.19 12.64 -2.00
N GLY A 67 -6.20 12.44 -1.13
CA GLY A 67 -6.33 11.77 0.16
C GLY A 67 -6.79 10.30 0.03
N HIS A 68 -7.06 9.68 1.18
CA HIS A 68 -7.30 8.23 1.29
C HIS A 68 -8.45 7.70 0.43
N HIS A 69 -9.54 8.48 0.33
CA HIS A 69 -10.77 7.99 -0.28
C HIS A 69 -11.02 8.47 -1.72
N ARG A 70 -10.57 9.67 -2.12
CA ARG A 70 -10.87 10.15 -3.49
C ARG A 70 -9.93 9.58 -4.54
N ILE A 71 -8.76 9.08 -4.12
CA ILE A 71 -7.77 8.49 -5.01
C ILE A 71 -8.34 7.34 -5.85
N VAL A 72 -9.27 6.55 -5.30
CA VAL A 72 -9.82 5.36 -5.98
C VAL A 72 -10.82 5.69 -7.09
N SER A 73 -11.43 6.88 -7.05
CA SER A 73 -12.43 7.32 -8.04
C SER A 73 -11.89 8.40 -8.98
N ASP A 74 -10.65 8.86 -8.77
CA ASP A 74 -10.02 9.85 -9.63
C ASP A 74 -9.78 9.30 -11.04
N GLY A 75 -10.21 10.06 -12.06
CA GLY A 75 -10.12 9.61 -13.44
C GLY A 75 -8.68 9.46 -13.96
N ALA A 76 -7.72 10.25 -13.46
CA ALA A 76 -6.32 10.11 -13.83
C ALA A 76 -5.70 8.86 -13.20
N VAL A 77 -6.02 8.58 -11.94
CA VAL A 77 -5.63 7.34 -11.25
C VAL A 77 -6.17 6.12 -11.98
N ILE A 78 -7.46 6.11 -12.35
CA ILE A 78 -8.05 4.99 -13.12
C ILE A 78 -7.31 4.78 -14.44
N ARG A 79 -6.98 5.86 -15.17
CA ARG A 79 -6.19 5.74 -16.42
C ARG A 79 -4.80 5.15 -16.17
N GLN A 80 -4.14 5.51 -15.08
CA GLN A 80 -2.84 4.95 -14.70
C GLN A 80 -2.93 3.44 -14.45
N VAL A 81 -3.97 3.01 -13.71
CA VAL A 81 -4.21 1.58 -13.45
C VAL A 81 -4.48 0.83 -14.76
N LEU A 82 -5.35 1.35 -15.62
CA LEU A 82 -5.64 0.74 -16.91
C LEU A 82 -4.41 0.67 -17.83
N ALA A 83 -3.50 1.64 -17.76
CA ALA A 83 -2.25 1.62 -18.51
C ALA A 83 -1.28 0.54 -18.00
N PHE A 84 -1.28 0.28 -16.69
CA PHE A 84 -0.43 -0.74 -16.07
C PHE A 84 -0.93 -2.18 -16.32
N LEU A 85 -2.23 -2.38 -16.51
CA LEU A 85 -2.82 -3.70 -16.75
C LEU A 85 -2.69 -4.22 -18.19
N LYS A 86 -2.19 -3.40 -19.12
CA LYS A 86 -1.96 -3.79 -20.51
C LYS A 86 -0.66 -4.56 -20.64
#